data_AF-V4A4D9-F1
#
_entry.id   AF-V4A4D9-F1
#
_cell.length_a   1.000
_cell.length_b   1.000
_cell.length_c   1.000
_cell.angle_alpha   90.00
_cell.angle_beta   90.00
_cell.angle_gamma   90.00
#
_symmetry.space_group_name_H-M   'P 1'
#
loop_
_entity.id
_entity.type
_entity.pdbx_description
1 polymer ?
#
loop_
_entity_poly.entity_id
_entity_poly.type
_entity_poly.pdbx_seq_one_letter_code
_entity_poly.pdbx_strand_id
1 'polypeptide(L)'
;MGDESSIISSTSPPQKKKKVQRQIGTHNGQFHADEALACFMLKQLPEFKNAEIIRTRDYKILEDCDIVVDVGGVYDPVKNRFDHHQRTFNENFNSLDSKKIWVTKLSSAGLVYFHFGRQLISQTMEKSETDPITELIFDKIYERFIQEIDGIDNGIDQTEEKPKYRITTGLSSRVGCLNPGWNQPQNNRDELFEKAMELTGSELMERINYYKNTWLPARDIVLTAFNNRHNVDPSGEVMCFEKGGVPWKEHLFNLEEELKAETPVKYVLYQDLTGQWRVQCVPLQDGGFQNRLSLPEEWRGVRDDELSKKTGIKDCVFVHAGGFIGGNKTYEGVLKMAQKSLELNKVKK
;
A
#
# COMPACT_ATOMS: atom_id res chain seq x y z
N MET A 1 -42.90 -72.55 23.24
CA MET A 1 -41.45 -72.30 23.35
C MET A 1 -41.11 -71.48 22.11
N GLY A 2 -41.12 -70.15 22.20
CA GLY A 2 -39.90 -69.33 22.36
C GLY A 2 -39.18 -69.31 21.00
N ASP A 3 -38.85 -68.21 20.35
CA ASP A 3 -38.53 -66.86 20.81
C ASP A 3 -38.25 -66.10 19.50
N GLU A 4 -38.83 -64.94 19.23
CA GLU A 4 -38.30 -64.04 18.18
C GLU A 4 -38.64 -62.59 18.55
N SER A 5 -37.66 -61.97 19.20
CA SER A 5 -37.64 -60.57 19.59
C SER A 5 -37.19 -59.71 18.41
N SER A 6 -38.13 -59.03 17.75
CA SER A 6 -37.79 -57.99 16.77
C SER A 6 -37.63 -56.64 17.48
N ILE A 7 -36.38 -56.29 17.79
CA ILE A 7 -36.00 -54.96 18.30
C ILE A 7 -36.09 -53.96 17.14
N ILE A 8 -37.05 -53.03 17.22
CA ILE A 8 -37.14 -51.88 16.30
C ILE A 8 -36.07 -50.87 16.74
N SER A 9 -34.96 -50.84 16.00
CA SER A 9 -33.94 -49.79 16.12
C SER A 9 -34.47 -48.49 15.51
N SER A 10 -34.81 -47.52 16.36
CA SER A 10 -35.10 -46.14 15.94
C SER A 10 -33.79 -45.35 15.88
N THR A 11 -33.15 -45.34 14.72
CA THR A 11 -32.01 -44.46 14.46
C THR A 11 -32.52 -43.05 14.14
N SER A 12 -32.42 -42.15 15.12
CA SER A 12 -32.58 -40.72 14.86
C SER A 12 -31.42 -40.23 13.97
N PRO A 13 -31.67 -39.38 12.96
CA PRO A 13 -30.61 -38.89 12.09
C PRO A 13 -29.62 -38.01 12.90
N PRO A 14 -28.32 -38.03 12.55
CA PRO A 14 -27.32 -37.27 13.29
C PRO A 14 -27.63 -35.77 13.22
N GLN A 15 -27.82 -35.15 14.39
CA GLN A 15 -27.89 -33.70 14.51
C GLN A 15 -26.62 -33.09 13.92
N LYS A 16 -26.77 -32.32 12.84
CA LYS A 16 -25.69 -31.46 12.33
C LYS A 16 -25.28 -30.54 13.49
N LYS A 17 -24.07 -30.75 14.04
CA LYS A 17 -23.46 -29.80 14.98
C LYS A 17 -23.46 -28.44 14.28
N LYS A 18 -24.24 -27.47 14.80
CA LYS A 18 -24.11 -26.06 14.38
C LYS A 18 -22.65 -25.70 14.58
N LYS A 19 -21.94 -25.36 13.50
CA LYS A 19 -20.61 -24.77 13.58
C LYS A 19 -20.79 -23.51 14.43
N VAL A 20 -20.18 -23.47 15.62
CA VAL A 20 -20.19 -22.27 16.45
C VAL A 20 -19.60 -21.16 15.59
N GLN A 21 -20.38 -20.12 15.35
CA GLN A 21 -19.95 -18.97 14.57
C GLN A 21 -18.91 -18.23 15.42
N ARG A 22 -17.70 -18.04 14.88
CA ARG A 22 -16.66 -17.29 15.58
C ARG A 22 -17.12 -15.86 15.85
N GLN A 23 -16.60 -15.22 16.88
CA GLN A 23 -16.94 -13.86 17.28
C GLN A 23 -15.70 -12.96 17.31
N ILE A 24 -15.79 -11.79 16.69
CA ILE A 24 -14.80 -10.72 16.75
C ILE A 24 -15.39 -9.60 17.61
N GLY A 25 -14.82 -9.38 18.79
CA GLY A 25 -15.21 -8.31 19.69
C GLY A 25 -14.51 -6.99 19.37
N THR A 26 -15.24 -5.88 19.36
CA THR A 26 -14.69 -4.52 19.25
C THR A 26 -15.59 -3.51 19.96
N HIS A 27 -15.21 -2.25 20.07
CA HIS A 27 -15.99 -1.27 20.80
C HIS A 27 -17.25 -0.79 20.05
N ASN A 28 -18.24 -0.29 20.80
CA ASN A 28 -19.48 0.29 20.27
C ASN A 28 -19.50 1.83 20.29
N GLY A 29 -18.31 2.46 20.25
CA GLY A 29 -18.15 3.91 20.20
C GLY A 29 -18.32 4.51 18.81
N GLN A 30 -17.86 5.76 18.67
CA GLN A 30 -17.47 6.30 17.38
C GLN A 30 -16.41 5.38 16.80
N PHE A 31 -16.60 4.94 15.56
CA PHE A 31 -15.68 4.01 14.94
C PHE A 31 -14.57 4.72 14.16
N HIS A 32 -13.41 4.09 14.10
CA HIS A 32 -12.21 4.57 13.45
C HIS A 32 -11.82 3.62 12.31
N ALA A 33 -10.71 3.95 11.64
CA ALA A 33 -10.25 3.14 10.52
C ALA A 33 -9.51 1.88 10.98
N ASP A 34 -8.89 1.91 12.16
CA ASP A 34 -8.05 0.82 12.64
C ASP A 34 -8.90 -0.41 13.00
N GLU A 35 -9.96 -0.27 13.81
CA GLU A 35 -10.77 -1.40 14.23
C GLU A 35 -11.69 -1.89 13.10
N ALA A 36 -12.14 -0.98 12.23
CA ALA A 36 -12.83 -1.35 10.99
C ALA A 36 -11.93 -2.20 10.07
N LEU A 37 -10.68 -1.78 9.86
CA LEU A 37 -9.72 -2.54 9.05
C LEU A 37 -9.30 -3.86 9.71
N ALA A 38 -9.07 -3.86 11.02
CA ALA A 38 -8.74 -5.06 11.79
C ALA A 38 -9.84 -6.13 11.64
N CYS A 39 -11.11 -5.74 11.82
CA CYS A 39 -12.26 -6.63 11.61
C CYS A 39 -12.32 -7.16 10.17
N PHE A 40 -12.07 -6.30 9.17
CA PHE A 40 -12.07 -6.72 7.78
C PHE A 40 -10.97 -7.75 7.48
N MET A 41 -9.73 -7.51 7.94
CA MET A 41 -8.59 -8.41 7.73
C MET A 41 -8.86 -9.80 8.31
N LEU A 42 -9.38 -9.85 9.55
CA LEU A 42 -9.74 -11.11 10.20
C LEU A 42 -10.78 -11.88 9.38
N LYS A 43 -11.83 -11.21 8.89
CA LYS A 43 -12.87 -11.84 8.07
C LYS A 43 -12.39 -12.32 6.69
N GLN A 44 -11.17 -12.00 6.26
CA GLN A 44 -10.59 -12.64 5.08
C GLN A 44 -10.03 -14.03 5.38
N LEU A 45 -9.71 -14.32 6.65
CA LEU A 45 -9.11 -15.57 7.05
C LEU A 45 -10.17 -16.70 7.13
N PRO A 46 -9.84 -17.94 6.72
CA PRO A 46 -10.78 -19.06 6.76
C PRO A 46 -11.42 -19.31 8.14
N GLU A 47 -10.69 -19.05 9.22
CA GLU A 47 -11.17 -19.21 10.60
C GLU A 47 -12.28 -18.21 10.95
N PHE A 48 -12.15 -16.95 10.54
CA PHE A 48 -13.08 -15.87 10.90
C PHE A 48 -13.95 -15.40 9.73
N LYS A 49 -13.93 -16.09 8.58
CA LYS A 49 -14.66 -15.68 7.36
C LYS A 49 -16.13 -15.36 7.59
N ASN A 50 -16.79 -16.17 8.41
CA ASN A 50 -18.19 -16.01 8.76
C ASN A 50 -18.36 -15.49 10.20
N ALA A 51 -17.32 -14.91 10.80
CA ALA A 51 -17.40 -14.45 12.17
C ALA A 51 -18.42 -13.32 12.33
N GLU A 52 -19.15 -13.35 13.44
CA GLU A 52 -20.02 -12.28 13.88
C GLU A 52 -19.18 -11.15 14.49
N ILE A 53 -19.51 -9.90 14.18
CA ILE A 53 -18.88 -8.74 14.82
C ILE A 53 -19.72 -8.37 16.05
N ILE A 54 -19.11 -8.42 17.22
CA ILE A 54 -19.75 -8.06 18.50
C ILE A 54 -19.21 -6.70 18.94
N ARG A 55 -20.05 -5.66 18.81
CA ARG A 55 -19.68 -4.29 19.20
C ARG A 55 -20.16 -4.00 20.62
N THR A 56 -19.23 -3.98 21.58
CA THR A 56 -19.54 -3.78 23.01
C THR A 56 -18.32 -3.31 23.80
N ARG A 57 -18.54 -2.81 25.02
CA ARG A 57 -17.51 -2.59 26.05
C ARG A 57 -17.74 -3.45 27.29
N ASP A 58 -18.73 -4.34 27.26
CA ASP A 58 -18.99 -5.28 28.35
C ASP A 58 -17.93 -6.38 28.34
N TYR A 59 -17.05 -6.35 29.33
CA TYR A 59 -15.97 -7.31 29.51
C TYR A 59 -16.45 -8.76 29.52
N LYS A 60 -17.63 -9.06 30.06
CA LYS A 60 -18.16 -10.43 30.10
C LYS A 60 -18.48 -10.95 28.70
N ILE A 61 -19.01 -10.08 27.84
CA ILE A 61 -19.29 -10.43 26.44
C ILE A 61 -17.98 -10.54 25.65
N LEU A 62 -17.01 -9.66 25.93
CA LEU A 62 -15.69 -9.69 25.27
C LEU A 62 -14.85 -10.91 25.67
N GLU A 63 -15.03 -11.46 26.88
CA GLU A 63 -14.38 -12.70 27.31
C GLU A 63 -14.82 -13.90 26.45
N ASP A 64 -16.09 -13.94 26.05
CA ASP A 64 -16.65 -14.99 25.19
C ASP A 64 -16.24 -14.86 23.71
N CYS A 65 -15.72 -13.70 23.29
CA CYS A 65 -15.26 -13.49 21.92
C CYS A 65 -13.94 -14.24 21.64
N ASP A 66 -13.86 -14.88 20.46
CA ASP A 66 -12.68 -15.63 20.02
C ASP A 66 -11.45 -14.75 19.78
N ILE A 67 -11.69 -13.51 19.36
CA ILE A 67 -10.69 -12.48 19.14
C ILE A 67 -11.28 -11.12 19.49
N VAL A 68 -10.49 -10.24 20.10
CA VAL A 68 -10.93 -8.90 20.48
C VAL A 68 -9.92 -7.88 19.97
N VAL A 69 -10.42 -6.82 19.33
CA VAL A 69 -9.63 -5.74 18.76
C VAL A 69 -10.14 -4.40 19.28
N ASP A 70 -9.23 -3.48 19.56
CA ASP A 70 -9.53 -2.09 19.91
C ASP A 70 -10.41 -1.86 21.16
N VAL A 71 -10.48 -2.88 22.02
CA VAL A 71 -11.21 -2.82 23.27
C VAL A 71 -10.69 -3.88 24.25
N GLY A 72 -10.92 -3.65 25.54
CA GLY A 72 -10.63 -4.63 26.59
C GLY A 72 -9.36 -4.33 27.39
N GLY A 73 -8.53 -3.38 26.97
CA GLY A 73 -7.35 -2.94 27.71
C GLY A 73 -6.21 -3.96 27.74
N VAL A 74 -6.13 -4.86 26.75
CA VAL A 74 -5.15 -5.95 26.74
C VAL A 74 -4.57 -6.19 25.35
N TYR A 75 -3.24 -6.21 25.26
CA TYR A 75 -2.51 -6.85 24.17
C TYR A 75 -1.95 -8.20 24.64
N ASP A 76 -2.49 -9.28 24.11
CA ASP A 76 -2.06 -10.66 24.36
C ASP A 76 -2.33 -11.49 23.09
N PRO A 77 -1.32 -11.69 22.21
CA PRO A 77 -1.50 -12.40 20.96
C PRO A 77 -1.82 -13.90 21.16
N VAL A 78 -1.44 -14.49 22.30
CA VAL A 78 -1.77 -15.90 22.62
C VAL A 78 -3.27 -16.04 22.90
N LYS A 79 -3.89 -15.02 23.48
CA LYS A 79 -5.34 -14.96 23.74
C LYS A 79 -6.13 -14.20 22.67
N ASN A 80 -5.51 -13.86 21.55
CA ASN A 80 -6.13 -13.05 20.49
C ASN A 80 -6.76 -11.75 21.05
N ARG A 81 -6.01 -11.00 21.86
CA ARG A 81 -6.40 -9.68 22.36
C ARG A 81 -5.46 -8.64 21.76
N PHE A 82 -6.01 -7.72 20.99
CA PHE A 82 -5.27 -6.75 20.20
C PHE A 82 -5.80 -5.34 20.46
N ASP A 83 -5.61 -4.86 21.68
CA ASP A 83 -5.91 -3.49 22.06
C ASP A 83 -4.60 -2.75 22.42
N HIS A 84 -4.50 -1.48 22.04
CA HIS A 84 -3.32 -0.62 22.20
C HIS A 84 -3.50 0.52 23.23
N HIS A 85 -4.70 0.65 23.81
CA HIS A 85 -5.08 1.77 24.68
C HIS A 85 -4.40 1.78 26.07
N GLN A 86 -3.61 0.76 26.42
CA GLN A 86 -3.00 0.71 27.74
C GLN A 86 -1.92 1.79 27.89
N ARG A 87 -1.85 2.42 29.07
CA ARG A 87 -0.82 3.41 29.39
C ARG A 87 0.60 2.88 29.16
N THR A 88 0.80 1.58 29.36
CA THR A 88 2.10 0.90 29.22
C THR A 88 2.37 0.40 27.80
N PHE A 89 1.39 0.44 26.90
CA PHE A 89 1.55 -0.09 25.55
C PHE A 89 2.38 0.86 24.69
N ASN A 90 3.52 0.36 24.21
CA ASN A 90 4.48 1.09 23.37
C ASN A 90 5.05 0.19 22.24
N GLU A 91 4.36 -0.89 21.92
CA GLU A 91 4.82 -1.82 20.89
C GLU A 91 4.74 -1.19 19.49
N ASN A 92 5.72 -1.51 18.67
CA ASN A 92 5.84 -1.15 17.26
C ASN A 92 6.36 -2.37 16.48
N PHE A 93 6.43 -2.28 15.15
CA PHE A 93 6.94 -3.40 14.35
C PHE A 93 8.37 -3.82 14.74
N ASN A 94 9.26 -2.86 14.99
CA ASN A 94 10.65 -3.16 15.39
C ASN A 94 10.75 -3.82 16.77
N SER A 95 9.92 -3.43 17.74
CA SER A 95 9.93 -4.04 19.08
C SER A 95 9.40 -5.48 19.07
N LEU A 96 8.45 -5.78 18.18
CA LEU A 96 7.88 -7.13 18.01
C LEU A 96 8.74 -8.03 17.09
N ASP A 97 9.43 -7.45 16.10
CA ASP A 97 10.39 -8.13 15.22
C ASP A 97 11.55 -7.18 14.90
N SER A 98 12.73 -7.46 15.50
CA SER A 98 13.92 -6.62 15.39
C SER A 98 14.50 -6.51 13.98
N LYS A 99 14.01 -7.31 13.02
CA LYS A 99 14.36 -7.19 11.59
C LYS A 99 13.62 -6.05 10.89
N LYS A 100 12.52 -5.56 11.46
CA LYS A 100 11.70 -4.49 10.89
C LYS A 100 12.22 -3.13 11.32
N ILE A 101 12.13 -2.13 10.45
CA ILE A 101 12.71 -0.80 10.70
C ILE A 101 11.71 0.21 11.30
N TRP A 102 10.42 -0.12 11.31
CA TRP A 102 9.38 0.83 11.67
C TRP A 102 9.14 0.91 13.17
N VAL A 103 9.17 2.13 13.69
CA VAL A 103 9.05 2.45 15.11
C VAL A 103 7.74 3.18 15.46
N THR A 104 6.84 3.32 14.49
CA THR A 104 5.49 3.85 14.73
C THR A 104 4.73 2.92 15.67
N LYS A 105 4.17 3.48 16.75
CA LYS A 105 3.34 2.75 17.71
C LYS A 105 2.14 2.13 16.98
N LEU A 106 1.83 0.86 17.29
CA LEU A 106 0.76 0.15 16.62
C LEU A 106 -0.63 0.52 17.14
N SER A 107 -1.59 0.62 16.23
CA SER A 107 -3.03 0.55 16.51
C SER A 107 -3.51 -0.90 16.48
N SER A 108 -4.80 -1.12 16.69
CA SER A 108 -5.40 -2.46 16.59
C SER A 108 -5.28 -3.04 15.17
N ALA A 109 -5.35 -2.21 14.13
CA ALA A 109 -5.06 -2.63 12.75
C ALA A 109 -3.61 -3.10 12.59
N GLY A 110 -2.64 -2.34 13.07
CA GLY A 110 -1.22 -2.69 13.02
C GLY A 110 -0.91 -4.00 13.74
N LEU A 111 -1.53 -4.22 14.91
CA LEU A 111 -1.37 -5.46 15.67
C LEU A 111 -1.96 -6.67 14.92
N VAL A 112 -3.20 -6.57 14.44
CA VAL A 112 -3.81 -7.65 13.65
C VAL A 112 -3.01 -7.91 12.38
N TYR A 113 -2.55 -6.86 11.70
CA TYR A 113 -1.73 -7.00 10.52
C TYR A 113 -0.39 -7.67 10.83
N PHE A 114 0.29 -7.33 11.92
CA PHE A 114 1.55 -7.98 12.32
C PHE A 114 1.40 -9.50 12.47
N HIS A 115 0.33 -9.95 13.14
CA HIS A 115 0.11 -11.37 13.47
C HIS A 115 -0.54 -12.16 12.33
N PHE A 116 -1.41 -11.55 11.53
CA PHE A 116 -2.22 -12.25 10.51
C PHE A 116 -1.99 -11.77 9.07
N GLY A 117 -1.27 -10.67 8.85
CA GLY A 117 -1.08 -10.06 7.53
C GLY A 117 -0.35 -10.97 6.55
N ARG A 118 0.61 -11.78 7.03
CA ARG A 118 1.31 -12.77 6.20
C ARG A 118 0.36 -13.84 5.66
N GLN A 119 -0.55 -14.34 6.50
CA GLN A 119 -1.56 -15.30 6.10
C GLN A 119 -2.53 -14.70 5.07
N LEU A 120 -2.98 -13.45 5.29
CA LEU A 120 -3.82 -12.72 4.34
C LEU A 120 -3.16 -12.56 2.96
N ILE A 121 -1.91 -12.12 2.95
CA ILE A 121 -1.15 -11.89 1.72
C ILE A 121 -0.84 -13.22 1.03
N SER A 122 -0.42 -14.23 1.77
CA SER A 122 -0.17 -15.59 1.26
C SER A 122 -1.37 -16.12 0.47
N GLN A 123 -2.59 -16.01 1.02
CA GLN A 123 -3.81 -16.45 0.35
C GLN A 123 -4.11 -15.65 -0.92
N THR A 124 -3.92 -14.34 -0.87
CA THR A 124 -4.19 -13.45 -2.01
C THR A 124 -3.16 -13.62 -3.13
N MET A 125 -1.90 -13.86 -2.76
CA MET A 125 -0.77 -14.04 -3.68
C MET A 125 -0.65 -15.48 -4.20
N GLU A 126 -1.36 -16.44 -3.59
CA GLU A 126 -1.21 -17.89 -3.85
C GLU A 126 0.23 -18.37 -3.62
N LYS A 127 0.84 -17.89 -2.53
CA LYS A 127 2.23 -18.16 -2.13
C LYS A 127 2.30 -18.63 -0.69
N SER A 128 3.39 -19.27 -0.27
CA SER A 128 3.61 -19.60 1.15
C SER A 128 3.68 -18.34 2.01
N GLU A 129 3.25 -18.43 3.28
CA GLU A 129 3.46 -17.37 4.29
C GLU A 129 4.94 -17.03 4.49
N THR A 130 5.82 -18.01 4.24
CA THR A 130 7.28 -17.87 4.34
C THR A 130 7.97 -17.55 3.01
N ASP A 131 7.21 -17.35 1.92
CA ASP A 131 7.78 -16.96 0.62
C ASP A 131 8.38 -15.54 0.72
N PRO A 132 9.61 -15.29 0.25
CA PRO A 132 10.23 -13.96 0.28
C PRO A 132 9.39 -12.87 -0.41
N ILE A 133 8.59 -13.22 -1.43
CA ILE A 133 7.65 -12.29 -2.07
C ILE A 133 6.49 -11.96 -1.13
N THR A 134 5.97 -12.93 -0.37
CA THR A 134 4.96 -12.67 0.65
C THR A 134 5.49 -11.68 1.68
N GLU A 135 6.72 -11.86 2.14
CA GLU A 135 7.36 -10.94 3.09
C GLU A 135 7.60 -9.55 2.48
N LEU A 136 8.04 -9.47 1.23
CA LEU A 136 8.21 -8.21 0.50
C LEU A 136 6.88 -7.45 0.38
N ILE A 137 5.80 -8.12 0.00
CA ILE A 137 4.48 -7.47 -0.10
C ILE A 137 3.95 -7.11 1.29
N PHE A 138 4.23 -7.93 2.30
CA PHE A 138 3.87 -7.64 3.68
C PHE A 138 4.48 -6.33 4.16
N ASP A 139 5.77 -6.13 3.88
CA ASP A 139 6.51 -4.91 4.21
C ASP A 139 5.98 -3.70 3.44
N LYS A 140 5.68 -3.87 2.14
CA LYS A 140 5.12 -2.79 1.31
C LYS A 140 3.75 -2.34 1.77
N ILE A 141 2.88 -3.27 2.13
CA ILE A 141 1.52 -2.95 2.61
C ILE A 141 1.59 -2.28 3.97
N TYR A 142 2.49 -2.68 4.87
CA TYR A 142 2.66 -1.96 6.12
C TYR A 142 3.14 -0.52 5.87
N GLU A 143 4.27 -0.37 5.18
CA GLU A 143 4.92 0.93 4.94
C GLU A 143 4.02 1.93 4.20
N ARG A 144 3.22 1.46 3.24
CA ARG A 144 2.47 2.33 2.33
C ARG A 144 0.99 2.45 2.67
N PHE A 145 0.51 1.76 3.72
CA PHE A 145 -0.91 1.75 4.06
C PHE A 145 -1.18 1.62 5.56
N ILE A 146 -0.79 0.51 6.19
CA ILE A 146 -1.17 0.25 7.60
C ILE A 146 -0.50 1.25 8.56
N GLN A 147 0.76 1.60 8.31
CA GLN A 147 1.51 2.54 9.15
C GLN A 147 0.86 3.94 9.24
N GLU A 148 0.17 4.39 8.18
CA GLU A 148 -0.59 5.65 8.20
C GLU A 148 -1.75 5.57 9.20
N ILE A 149 -2.45 4.43 9.23
CA ILE A 149 -3.57 4.19 10.15
C ILE A 149 -3.06 4.13 11.58
N ASP A 150 -1.96 3.40 11.83
CA ASP A 150 -1.30 3.32 13.12
C ASP A 150 -0.88 4.70 13.65
N GLY A 151 -0.29 5.53 12.79
CA GLY A 151 0.14 6.88 13.14
C GLY A 151 -1.04 7.78 13.51
N ILE A 152 -2.08 7.82 12.67
CA ILE A 152 -3.26 8.66 12.90
C ILE A 152 -3.97 8.27 14.20
N ASP A 153 -4.18 6.97 14.41
CA ASP A 153 -4.95 6.46 15.54
C ASP A 153 -4.23 6.68 16.87
N ASN A 154 -2.90 6.55 16.89
CA ASN A 154 -2.09 6.86 18.07
C ASN A 154 -1.81 8.37 18.24
N GLY A 155 -2.36 9.24 17.39
CA GLY A 155 -2.16 10.69 17.45
C GLY A 155 -0.71 11.11 17.19
N ILE A 156 0.00 10.37 16.33
CA ILE A 156 1.38 10.65 15.94
C ILE A 156 1.39 11.62 14.76
N ASP A 157 2.06 12.75 14.93
CA ASP A 157 2.27 13.71 13.85
C ASP A 157 3.15 13.10 12.74
N GLN A 158 2.81 13.34 11.48
CA GLN A 158 3.57 12.84 10.33
C GLN A 158 5.00 13.41 10.28
N THR A 159 5.20 14.62 10.82
CA THR A 159 6.47 15.33 10.88
C THR A 159 6.54 16.17 12.15
N GLU A 160 7.74 16.33 12.71
CA GLU A 160 7.98 17.25 13.83
C GLU A 160 7.70 18.72 13.48
N GLU A 161 7.91 19.08 12.20
CA GLU A 161 7.60 20.41 11.69
C GLU A 161 6.11 20.56 11.38
N LYS A 162 5.60 21.78 11.54
CA LYS A 162 4.21 22.08 11.16
C LYS A 162 4.05 21.98 9.63
N PRO A 163 3.16 21.11 9.12
CA PRO A 163 2.96 20.95 7.69
C PRO A 163 2.39 22.22 7.05
N LYS A 164 2.77 22.50 5.80
CA LYS A 164 2.32 23.69 5.05
C LYS A 164 0.83 23.67 4.71
N TYR A 165 0.23 22.48 4.68
CA TYR A 165 -1.20 22.27 4.43
C TYR A 165 -1.68 21.04 5.22
N ARG A 166 -3.00 20.91 5.44
CA ARG A 166 -3.61 19.76 6.11
C ARG A 166 -4.24 18.82 5.09
N ILE A 167 -4.00 17.53 5.24
CA ILE A 167 -4.70 16.48 4.49
C ILE A 167 -5.93 16.07 5.31
N THR A 168 -7.11 16.16 4.71
CA THR A 168 -8.41 15.88 5.37
C THR A 168 -9.26 14.87 4.59
N THR A 169 -8.69 14.26 3.57
CA THR A 169 -9.37 13.38 2.61
C THR A 169 -8.84 11.94 2.66
N GLY A 170 -7.97 11.61 3.61
CA GLY A 170 -7.38 10.28 3.77
C GLY A 170 -8.39 9.24 4.27
N LEU A 171 -7.97 7.97 4.34
CA LEU A 171 -8.86 6.86 4.68
C LEU A 171 -9.52 7.04 6.05
N SER A 172 -8.75 7.38 7.09
CA SER A 172 -9.29 7.63 8.43
C SER A 172 -10.29 8.79 8.47
N SER A 173 -10.09 9.84 7.67
CA SER A 173 -11.07 10.93 7.54
C SER A 173 -12.35 10.45 6.86
N ARG A 174 -12.26 9.66 5.80
CA ARG A 174 -13.42 9.10 5.07
C ARG A 174 -14.23 8.15 5.96
N VAL A 175 -13.56 7.31 6.75
CA VAL A 175 -14.22 6.48 7.77
C VAL A 175 -14.89 7.35 8.83
N GLY A 176 -14.21 8.38 9.32
CA GLY A 176 -14.79 9.36 10.24
C GLY A 176 -16.10 9.97 9.72
N CYS A 177 -16.17 10.30 8.42
CA CYS A 177 -17.37 10.83 7.78
C CYS A 177 -18.57 9.85 7.71
N LEU A 178 -18.37 8.56 7.92
CA LEU A 178 -19.45 7.59 8.01
C LEU A 178 -20.12 7.56 9.39
N ASN A 179 -19.48 8.08 10.43
CA ASN A 179 -20.09 8.17 11.74
C ASN A 179 -21.27 9.15 11.72
N PRO A 180 -22.39 8.85 12.39
CA PRO A 180 -23.48 9.80 12.53
C PRO A 180 -23.01 11.09 13.22
N GLY A 181 -23.51 12.23 12.75
CA GLY A 181 -23.28 13.50 13.42
C GLY A 181 -23.81 13.49 14.86
N TRP A 182 -23.22 14.29 15.74
CA TRP A 182 -23.67 14.42 17.14
C TRP A 182 -25.15 14.86 17.26
N ASN A 183 -25.67 15.51 16.21
CA ASN A 183 -27.03 16.01 16.10
C ASN A 183 -27.95 15.10 15.25
N GLN A 184 -27.56 13.84 15.01
CA GLN A 184 -28.31 12.87 14.22
C GLN A 184 -28.70 11.63 15.04
N PRO A 185 -29.73 10.87 14.62
CA PRO A 185 -30.05 9.57 15.20
C PRO A 185 -28.86 8.60 15.17
N GLN A 186 -28.70 7.80 16.23
CA GLN A 186 -27.55 6.90 16.45
C GLN A 186 -27.90 5.42 16.27
N ASN A 187 -29.04 5.11 15.63
CA ASN A 187 -29.65 3.79 15.60
C ASN A 187 -29.09 2.85 14.52
N ASN A 188 -28.33 3.34 13.54
CA ASN A 188 -27.77 2.57 12.43
C ASN A 188 -26.24 2.40 12.51
N ARG A 189 -25.65 2.52 13.70
CA ARG A 189 -24.19 2.51 13.86
C ARG A 189 -23.51 1.22 13.42
N ASP A 190 -24.19 0.07 13.51
CA ASP A 190 -23.62 -1.22 13.11
C ASP A 190 -23.61 -1.35 11.59
N GLU A 191 -24.68 -0.96 10.90
CA GLU A 191 -24.73 -0.88 9.43
C GLU A 191 -23.68 0.11 8.89
N LEU A 192 -23.46 1.23 9.57
CA LEU A 192 -22.43 2.20 9.19
C LEU A 192 -21.01 1.67 9.44
N PHE A 193 -20.83 0.85 10.49
CA PHE A 193 -19.56 0.18 10.74
C PHE A 193 -19.25 -0.85 9.65
N GLU A 194 -20.24 -1.59 9.16
CA GLU A 194 -20.05 -2.49 8.00
C GLU A 194 -19.57 -1.72 6.76
N LYS A 195 -20.10 -0.52 6.51
CA LYS A 195 -19.61 0.35 5.43
C LYS A 195 -18.17 0.84 5.67
N ALA A 196 -17.79 1.10 6.92
CA ALA A 196 -16.42 1.44 7.26
C ALA A 196 -15.47 0.27 7.00
N MET A 197 -15.86 -0.96 7.38
CA MET A 197 -15.11 -2.18 7.09
C MET A 197 -14.97 -2.42 5.58
N GLU A 198 -16.04 -2.22 4.81
CA GLU A 198 -15.99 -2.33 3.34
C GLU A 198 -15.03 -1.31 2.75
N LEU A 199 -15.11 -0.05 3.20
CA LEU A 199 -14.26 1.05 2.72
C LEU A 199 -12.76 0.80 2.99
N THR A 200 -12.41 0.44 4.23
CA THR A 200 -11.00 0.18 4.59
C THR A 200 -10.49 -1.11 3.92
N GLY A 201 -11.35 -2.13 3.88
CA GLY A 201 -11.04 -3.42 3.31
C GLY A 201 -10.87 -3.43 1.80
N SER A 202 -11.72 -2.71 1.05
CA SER A 202 -11.59 -2.58 -0.40
C SER A 202 -10.26 -1.92 -0.76
N GLU A 203 -9.86 -0.87 -0.03
CA GLU A 203 -8.58 -0.21 -0.28
C GLU A 203 -7.38 -1.12 0.03
N LEU A 204 -7.44 -1.93 1.10
CA LEU A 204 -6.42 -2.94 1.38
C LEU A 204 -6.28 -3.94 0.23
N MET A 205 -7.41 -4.50 -0.23
CA MET A 205 -7.39 -5.50 -1.30
C MET A 205 -6.94 -4.92 -2.63
N GLU A 206 -7.33 -3.69 -2.96
CA GLU A 206 -6.84 -2.96 -4.14
C GLU A 206 -5.32 -2.81 -4.10
N ARG A 207 -4.75 -2.45 -2.94
CA ARG A 207 -3.30 -2.32 -2.77
C ARG A 207 -2.57 -3.64 -2.91
N ILE A 208 -3.04 -4.72 -2.27
CA ILE A 208 -2.44 -6.05 -2.42
C ILE A 208 -2.50 -6.49 -3.90
N ASN A 209 -3.64 -6.29 -4.56
CA ASN A 209 -3.80 -6.62 -5.98
C ASN A 209 -2.93 -5.76 -6.90
N TYR A 210 -2.73 -4.49 -6.58
CA TYR A 210 -1.78 -3.64 -7.30
C TYR A 210 -0.36 -4.19 -7.20
N TYR A 211 0.07 -4.57 -6.00
CA TYR A 211 1.39 -5.17 -5.82
C TYR A 211 1.55 -6.50 -6.57
N LYS A 212 0.54 -7.38 -6.50
CA LYS A 212 0.50 -8.67 -7.21
C LYS A 212 0.57 -8.50 -8.73
N ASN A 213 -0.32 -7.69 -9.27
CA ASN A 213 -0.63 -7.71 -10.71
C ASN A 213 0.09 -6.62 -11.50
N THR A 214 0.59 -5.56 -10.83
CA THR A 214 1.17 -4.39 -11.50
C THR A 214 2.60 -4.11 -11.06
N TRP A 215 2.83 -3.95 -9.76
CA TRP A 215 4.16 -3.55 -9.26
C TRP A 215 5.17 -4.68 -9.36
N LEU A 216 4.83 -5.90 -8.93
CA LEU A 216 5.79 -7.00 -8.93
C LEU A 216 6.25 -7.41 -10.35
N PRO A 217 5.35 -7.57 -11.35
CA PRO A 217 5.77 -7.88 -12.72
C PRO A 217 6.60 -6.76 -13.38
N ALA A 218 6.46 -5.51 -12.91
CA ALA A 218 7.23 -4.39 -13.44
C ALA A 218 8.74 -4.54 -13.16
N ARG A 219 9.14 -5.27 -12.11
CA ARG A 219 10.54 -5.43 -11.74
C ARG A 219 11.39 -5.96 -12.90
N ASP A 220 10.91 -6.99 -13.60
CA ASP A 220 11.64 -7.60 -14.71
C ASP A 220 11.81 -6.65 -15.90
N ILE A 221 10.78 -5.84 -16.17
CA ILE A 221 10.81 -4.80 -17.20
C ILE A 221 11.85 -3.74 -16.84
N VAL A 222 11.89 -3.31 -15.58
CA VAL A 222 12.85 -2.30 -15.09
C VAL A 222 14.28 -2.85 -15.13
N LEU A 223 14.50 -4.09 -14.68
CA LEU A 223 15.81 -4.73 -14.74
C LEU A 223 16.31 -4.88 -16.19
N THR A 224 15.44 -5.28 -17.11
CA THR A 224 15.77 -5.42 -18.54
C THR A 224 16.16 -4.07 -19.15
N ALA A 225 15.35 -3.03 -18.91
CA ALA A 225 15.63 -1.69 -19.38
C ALA A 225 16.92 -1.13 -18.77
N PHE A 226 17.15 -1.39 -17.49
CA PHE A 226 18.36 -0.97 -16.78
C PHE A 226 19.60 -1.63 -17.38
N ASN A 227 19.58 -2.94 -17.62
CA ASN A 227 20.73 -3.65 -18.23
C ASN A 227 20.98 -3.21 -19.68
N ASN A 228 19.94 -2.84 -20.42
CA ASN A 228 20.04 -2.37 -21.81
C ASN A 228 20.42 -0.88 -21.94
N ARG A 229 20.55 -0.14 -20.84
CA ARG A 229 20.67 1.33 -20.87
C ARG A 229 21.88 1.85 -21.67
N HIS A 230 22.99 1.09 -21.74
CA HIS A 230 24.17 1.48 -22.55
C HIS A 230 23.93 1.38 -24.06
N ASN A 231 22.96 0.56 -24.49
CA ASN A 231 22.54 0.50 -25.90
C ASN A 231 21.56 1.63 -26.24
N VAL A 232 20.87 2.20 -25.24
CA VAL A 232 20.00 3.38 -25.40
C VAL A 232 20.84 4.65 -25.50
N ASP A 233 21.76 4.83 -24.54
CA ASP A 233 22.73 5.92 -24.55
C ASP A 233 24.07 5.43 -23.97
N PRO A 234 25.21 5.64 -24.64
CA PRO A 234 26.51 5.15 -24.17
C PRO A 234 26.92 5.66 -22.78
N SER A 235 26.35 6.76 -22.28
CA SER A 235 26.62 7.22 -20.91
C SER A 235 26.06 6.28 -19.84
N GLY A 236 25.02 5.49 -20.17
CA GLY A 236 24.25 4.73 -19.20
C GLY A 236 23.37 5.56 -18.27
N GLU A 237 23.27 6.87 -18.48
CA GLU A 237 22.44 7.79 -17.69
C GLU A 237 21.00 7.88 -18.23
N VAL A 238 20.70 7.21 -19.34
CA VAL A 238 19.38 7.19 -19.98
C VAL A 238 18.95 5.73 -20.18
N MET A 239 17.74 5.40 -19.75
CA MET A 239 17.12 4.10 -20.04
C MET A 239 15.77 4.30 -20.75
N CYS A 240 15.29 3.24 -21.41
CA CYS A 240 14.07 3.29 -22.19
C CYS A 240 13.17 2.11 -21.87
N PHE A 241 11.87 2.35 -21.78
CA PHE A 241 10.84 1.34 -21.77
C PHE A 241 10.16 1.24 -23.13
N GLU A 242 9.83 0.01 -23.53
CA GLU A 242 9.05 -0.24 -24.74
C GLU A 242 7.60 0.27 -24.61
N LYS A 243 7.06 0.29 -23.39
CA LYS A 243 5.69 0.74 -23.09
C LYS A 243 5.67 1.65 -21.86
N GLY A 244 4.84 2.68 -21.89
CA GLY A 244 4.57 3.52 -20.72
C GLY A 244 3.68 2.82 -19.68
N GLY A 245 3.54 3.46 -18.51
CA GLY A 245 2.71 2.96 -17.41
C GLY A 245 3.42 1.99 -16.46
N VAL A 246 4.69 1.65 -16.71
CA VAL A 246 5.50 0.82 -15.83
C VAL A 246 5.79 1.56 -14.51
N PRO A 247 5.47 1.02 -13.32
CA PRO A 247 5.81 1.63 -12.04
C PRO A 247 7.31 1.45 -11.74
N TRP A 248 8.15 2.28 -12.37
CA TRP A 248 9.59 2.03 -12.43
C TRP A 248 10.43 2.64 -11.30
N LYS A 249 9.95 3.70 -10.65
CA LYS A 249 10.81 4.55 -9.79
C LYS A 249 11.46 3.76 -8.66
N GLU A 250 10.65 3.13 -7.84
CA GLU A 250 11.11 2.35 -6.69
C GLU A 250 12.02 1.19 -7.12
N HIS A 251 11.63 0.44 -8.16
CA HIS A 251 12.47 -0.63 -8.71
C HIS A 251 13.83 -0.13 -9.19
N LEU A 252 13.89 1.03 -9.83
CA LEU A 252 15.14 1.62 -10.28
C LEU A 252 16.07 1.93 -9.09
N PHE A 253 15.55 2.56 -8.03
CA PHE A 253 16.35 2.85 -6.83
C PHE A 253 16.88 1.56 -6.20
N ASN A 254 16.03 0.55 -6.03
CA ASN A 254 16.43 -0.74 -5.47
C ASN A 254 17.50 -1.41 -6.34
N LEU A 255 17.32 -1.41 -7.67
CA LEU A 255 18.29 -2.02 -8.59
C LEU A 255 19.64 -1.30 -8.61
N GLU A 256 19.66 0.03 -8.53
CA GLU A 256 20.91 0.79 -8.46
C GLU A 256 21.69 0.47 -7.18
N GLU A 257 21.00 0.30 -6.04
CA GLU A 257 21.61 -0.13 -4.78
C GLU A 257 22.08 -1.59 -4.83
N GLU A 258 21.19 -2.52 -5.21
CA GLU A 258 21.46 -3.96 -5.29
C GLU A 258 22.64 -4.28 -6.23
N LEU A 259 22.69 -3.61 -7.39
CA LEU A 259 23.72 -3.80 -8.41
C LEU A 259 24.93 -2.88 -8.22
N LYS A 260 24.94 -2.03 -7.18
CA LYS A 260 26.00 -1.06 -6.90
C LYS A 260 26.37 -0.22 -8.12
N ALA A 261 25.35 0.32 -8.77
CA ALA A 261 25.49 1.06 -10.00
C ALA A 261 26.36 2.32 -9.81
N GLU A 262 27.52 2.38 -10.48
CA GLU A 262 28.41 3.54 -10.44
C GLU A 262 27.82 4.76 -11.18
N THR A 263 26.98 4.50 -12.19
CA THR A 263 26.36 5.53 -13.02
C THR A 263 24.84 5.54 -12.81
N PRO A 264 24.31 6.51 -12.04
CA PRO A 264 22.88 6.61 -11.78
C PRO A 264 22.13 7.09 -13.02
N VAL A 265 20.97 6.50 -13.28
CA VAL A 265 20.08 6.92 -14.36
C VAL A 265 19.50 8.30 -14.05
N LYS A 266 19.51 9.20 -15.02
CA LYS A 266 18.96 10.56 -14.91
C LYS A 266 17.66 10.74 -15.68
N TYR A 267 17.48 9.97 -16.76
CA TYR A 267 16.31 10.06 -17.62
C TYR A 267 15.75 8.70 -17.97
N VAL A 268 14.42 8.62 -18.00
CA VAL A 268 13.66 7.48 -18.49
C VAL A 268 12.84 7.90 -19.69
N LEU A 269 12.97 7.15 -20.78
CA LEU A 269 12.22 7.33 -22.01
C LEU A 269 11.09 6.30 -22.13
N TYR A 270 9.91 6.71 -22.58
CA TYR A 270 8.80 5.79 -22.85
C TYR A 270 7.74 6.46 -23.74
N GLN A 271 6.90 5.66 -24.40
CA GLN A 271 5.67 6.15 -25.02
C GLN A 271 4.54 6.22 -24.01
N ASP A 272 3.80 7.32 -23.99
CA ASP A 272 2.55 7.41 -23.26
C ASP A 272 1.38 6.73 -24.01
N LEU A 273 0.20 6.72 -23.39
CA LEU A 273 -1.00 6.09 -23.93
C LEU A 273 -1.50 6.76 -25.24
N THR A 274 -1.02 7.96 -25.57
CA THR A 274 -1.35 8.66 -26.82
C THR A 274 -0.36 8.38 -27.93
N GLY A 275 0.67 7.54 -27.67
CA GLY A 275 1.75 7.23 -28.59
C GLY A 275 2.85 8.29 -28.64
N GLN A 276 2.74 9.36 -27.84
CA GLN A 276 3.77 10.38 -27.75
C GLN A 276 4.92 9.91 -26.87
N TRP A 277 6.14 10.27 -27.23
CA TRP A 277 7.30 9.95 -26.43
C TRP A 277 7.49 10.95 -25.30
N ARG A 278 7.91 10.43 -24.15
CA ARG A 278 8.22 11.18 -22.94
C ARG A 278 9.68 10.99 -22.56
N VAL A 279 10.29 12.08 -22.09
CA VAL A 279 11.54 12.07 -21.34
C VAL A 279 11.21 12.50 -19.92
N GLN A 280 11.35 11.60 -18.96
CA GLN A 280 11.05 11.86 -17.56
C GLN A 280 12.32 11.82 -16.73
N CYS A 281 12.50 12.82 -15.87
CA CYS A 281 13.61 12.90 -14.95
C CYS A 281 13.46 11.87 -13.81
N VAL A 282 14.59 11.32 -13.38
CA VAL A 282 14.66 10.50 -12.16
C VAL A 282 14.83 11.42 -10.95
N PRO A 283 14.00 11.30 -9.89
CA PRO A 283 14.15 12.09 -8.67
C PRO A 283 15.42 11.69 -7.90
N LEU A 284 15.86 12.54 -6.96
CA LEU A 284 16.98 12.22 -6.07
C LEU A 284 16.66 11.04 -5.13
N GLN A 285 15.39 10.92 -4.74
CA GLN A 285 14.87 9.87 -3.86
C GLN A 285 13.44 9.52 -4.29
N ASP A 286 12.97 8.31 -3.93
CA ASP A 286 11.58 7.93 -4.16
C ASP A 286 10.62 8.90 -3.44
N GLY A 287 9.51 9.24 -4.11
CA GLY A 287 8.55 10.26 -3.64
C GLY A 287 9.04 11.72 -3.63
N GLY A 288 10.31 11.99 -3.98
CA GLY A 288 10.88 13.35 -4.01
C GLY A 288 10.51 14.14 -5.27
N PHE A 289 10.44 15.47 -5.14
CA PHE A 289 10.18 16.40 -6.26
C PHE A 289 11.45 16.96 -6.92
N GLN A 290 12.61 16.81 -6.26
CA GLN A 290 13.89 17.27 -6.79
C GLN A 290 14.49 16.21 -7.71
N ASN A 291 14.80 16.60 -8.95
CA ASN A 291 15.38 15.70 -9.95
C ASN A 291 16.90 15.57 -9.81
N ARG A 292 17.46 14.40 -10.14
CA ARG A 292 18.91 14.20 -10.34
C ARG A 292 19.46 15.17 -11.38
N LEU A 293 18.72 15.33 -12.47
CA LEU A 293 18.95 16.37 -13.46
C LEU A 293 17.62 16.76 -14.10
N SER A 294 17.23 18.02 -13.92
CA SER A 294 16.03 18.58 -14.56
C SER A 294 16.33 18.96 -16.00
N LEU A 295 15.31 18.94 -16.85
CA LEU A 295 15.39 19.49 -18.21
C LEU A 295 15.81 20.98 -18.17
N PRO A 296 16.53 21.47 -19.19
CA PRO A 296 17.08 22.82 -19.25
C PRO A 296 16.03 23.89 -18.92
N GLU A 297 16.41 24.85 -18.09
CA GLU A 297 15.54 25.93 -17.64
C GLU A 297 14.90 26.69 -18.80
N GLU A 298 15.68 26.94 -19.86
CA GLU A 298 15.21 27.61 -21.07
C GLU A 298 14.05 26.87 -21.77
N TRP A 299 13.91 25.56 -21.57
CA TRP A 299 12.84 24.78 -22.21
C TRP A 299 11.56 24.75 -21.40
N ARG A 300 11.64 25.02 -20.10
CA ARG A 300 10.54 24.80 -19.15
C ARG A 300 9.35 25.71 -19.45
N GLY A 301 8.17 25.11 -19.55
CA GLY A 301 6.93 25.82 -19.87
C GLY A 301 6.76 26.12 -21.37
N VAL A 302 7.73 25.79 -22.22
CA VAL A 302 7.67 26.00 -23.67
C VAL A 302 7.07 24.77 -24.35
N ARG A 303 6.35 24.97 -25.46
CA ARG A 303 5.60 23.92 -26.17
C ARG A 303 5.81 23.98 -27.68
N ASP A 304 5.49 22.85 -28.32
CA ASP A 304 5.32 22.71 -29.78
C ASP A 304 6.47 23.33 -30.60
N ASP A 305 6.15 24.05 -31.69
CA ASP A 305 7.13 24.62 -32.60
C ASP A 305 8.10 25.61 -31.95
N GLU A 306 7.65 26.32 -30.90
CA GLU A 306 8.51 27.23 -30.15
C GLU A 306 9.60 26.44 -29.42
N LEU A 307 9.22 25.33 -28.77
CA LEU A 307 10.17 24.43 -28.12
C LEU A 307 11.11 23.78 -29.15
N SER A 308 10.59 23.41 -30.32
CA SER A 308 11.43 22.87 -31.40
C SER A 308 12.46 23.86 -31.91
N LYS A 309 12.08 25.13 -32.11
CA LYS A 309 13.02 26.20 -32.50
C LYS A 309 14.07 26.43 -31.42
N LYS A 310 13.65 26.46 -30.15
CA LYS A 310 14.53 26.75 -29.00
C LYS A 310 15.52 25.62 -28.72
N THR A 311 15.08 24.38 -28.82
CA THR A 311 15.92 23.20 -28.61
C THR A 311 16.77 22.86 -29.83
N GLY A 312 16.34 23.24 -31.04
CA GLY A 312 16.88 22.74 -32.30
C GLY A 312 16.48 21.29 -32.59
N ILE A 313 15.50 20.74 -31.86
CA ILE A 313 15.01 19.36 -32.00
C ILE A 313 13.61 19.43 -32.61
N LYS A 314 13.37 18.74 -33.72
CA LYS A 314 12.06 18.72 -34.38
C LYS A 314 11.00 18.00 -33.55
N ASP A 315 9.74 18.34 -33.77
CA ASP A 315 8.55 17.66 -33.21
C ASP A 315 8.48 17.60 -31.68
N CYS A 316 9.04 18.60 -31.01
CA CYS A 316 8.85 18.78 -29.58
C CYS A 316 7.36 19.04 -29.27
N VAL A 317 6.87 18.50 -28.16
CA VAL A 317 5.48 18.69 -27.71
C VAL A 317 5.44 19.66 -26.53
N PHE A 318 6.19 19.40 -25.46
CA PHE A 318 6.27 20.29 -24.30
C PHE A 318 7.44 19.97 -23.38
N VAL A 319 7.76 20.90 -22.48
CA VAL A 319 8.47 20.64 -21.22
C VAL A 319 7.68 21.26 -20.08
N HIS A 320 7.44 20.49 -19.01
CA HIS A 320 6.74 21.00 -17.84
C HIS A 320 7.51 22.17 -17.20
N ALA A 321 6.83 23.15 -16.61
CA ALA A 321 7.46 24.33 -15.99
C ALA A 321 8.47 23.96 -14.87
N GLY A 322 8.20 22.88 -14.14
CA GLY A 322 9.13 22.31 -13.16
C GLY A 322 10.31 21.52 -13.74
N GLY A 323 10.37 21.30 -15.07
CA GLY A 323 11.48 20.63 -15.76
C GLY A 323 11.62 19.13 -15.51
N PHE A 324 10.65 18.47 -14.85
CA PHE A 324 10.72 17.05 -14.51
C PHE A 324 10.27 16.10 -15.63
N ILE A 325 9.58 16.62 -16.65
CA ILE A 325 9.10 15.83 -17.79
C ILE A 325 9.02 16.70 -19.04
N GLY A 326 9.33 16.10 -20.19
CA GLY A 326 9.11 16.67 -21.50
C GLY A 326 8.62 15.62 -22.49
N GLY A 327 8.28 16.06 -23.69
CA GLY A 327 7.76 15.19 -24.73
C GLY A 327 8.15 15.57 -26.14
N ASN A 328 8.21 14.55 -26.99
CA ASN A 328 8.43 14.66 -28.43
C ASN A 328 7.51 13.66 -29.14
N LYS A 329 7.21 13.88 -30.42
CA LYS A 329 6.45 12.90 -31.21
C LYS A 329 7.27 11.65 -31.56
N THR A 330 8.60 11.74 -31.55
CA THR A 330 9.49 10.63 -31.94
C THR A 330 10.43 10.19 -30.82
N TYR A 331 10.88 8.93 -30.92
CA TYR A 331 11.87 8.35 -30.01
C TYR A 331 13.20 9.12 -30.10
N GLU A 332 13.67 9.35 -31.33
CA GLU A 332 14.92 10.05 -31.60
C GLU A 332 14.88 11.48 -31.05
N GLY A 333 13.70 12.11 -31.06
CA GLY A 333 13.48 13.43 -30.49
C GLY A 333 13.64 13.46 -28.98
N VAL A 334 13.00 12.55 -28.23
CA VAL A 334 13.16 12.50 -26.77
C VAL A 334 14.57 12.07 -26.34
N LEU A 335 15.21 11.17 -27.09
CA LEU A 335 16.59 10.77 -26.82
C LEU A 335 17.54 11.97 -26.98
N LYS A 336 17.39 12.75 -28.07
CA LYS A 336 18.14 14.00 -28.26
C LYS A 336 17.88 15.03 -27.17
N MET A 337 16.64 15.13 -26.67
CA MET A 337 16.32 16.01 -25.56
C MET A 337 17.08 15.60 -24.29
N ALA A 338 17.13 14.30 -23.97
CA ALA A 338 17.90 13.79 -22.84
C ALA A 338 19.42 14.05 -23.01
N GLN A 339 19.97 13.70 -24.17
CA GLN A 339 21.40 13.88 -24.49
C GLN A 339 21.84 15.34 -24.40
N LYS A 340 21.11 16.26 -25.04
CA LYS A 340 21.41 17.69 -24.96
C LYS A 340 21.30 18.24 -23.54
N SER A 341 20.40 17.69 -22.73
CA SER A 341 20.30 18.05 -21.31
C SER A 341 21.51 17.56 -20.51
N LEU A 342 22.04 16.36 -20.79
CA LEU A 342 23.27 15.85 -20.19
C LEU A 342 24.49 16.69 -20.58
N GLU A 343 24.61 17.05 -21.86
CA GLU A 343 25.69 17.89 -22.39
C GLU A 343 25.73 19.28 -21.75
N LEU A 344 24.58 19.98 -21.72
CA LEU A 344 24.48 21.32 -21.11
C LEU A 344 24.83 21.30 -19.63
N ASN A 345 24.60 20.18 -18.94
CA ASN A 345 24.98 20.03 -17.55
C ASN A 345 26.49 19.80 -17.36
N LYS A 346 27.18 19.15 -18.31
CA LYS A 346 28.64 18.99 -18.27
C LYS A 346 29.38 20.30 -18.46
N VAL A 347 28.83 21.25 -19.21
CA VAL A 347 29.41 22.59 -19.44
C VAL A 347 29.24 23.51 -18.23
N LYS A 348 28.25 23.25 -17.37
CA LYS A 348 27.96 24.05 -16.17
C LYS A 348 28.76 23.61 -14.93
N LYS A 349 29.37 22.43 -14.96
CA LYS A 349 30.29 21.93 -13.94
C LYS A 349 31.71 22.23 -14.37
#